data_AF-A0A815Y0H5-F1
#
_entry.id   AF-A0A815Y0H5-F1
#
_cell.length_a   1.000
_cell.length_b   1.000
_cell.length_c   1.000
_cell.angle_alpha   90.00
_cell.angle_beta   90.00
_cell.angle_gamma   90.00
#
_symmetry.space_group_name_H-M   'P 1'
#
loop_
_entity.id
_entity.type
_entity.pdbx_description
1 polymer ?
#
loop_
_entity_poly.entity_id
_entity_poly.type
_entity_poly.pdbx_seq_one_letter_code
_entity_poly.pdbx_strand_id
1 'polypeptide(L)'
;MSDEQPLLNKSKHFSFHYDDNAKSTKNLASDTLYDWQRCFRGPKSVDEDYKKLDNEDEDGTFHRKETSVNILELFRFADGIDYILMTICVILILIHTSCFLVTLVLFGRVTGMFATHSFTVSCEQQYIDTLGFNQNQSGCPLGITLNSQNYDRFFKLCHPQSTTSLTPIIALSDPEFRANVMHIIKILFLVGIIAFLCSSVENFIWTISVKRQTSRMSVLLFRSLIQRVAFFQNVSYLDMNPASQFNSKLFANIDKIEMGISFEFLALAAIVFVMIGSVITSFIVNWKLTLILFCLNPFVVCASLIFSRLMASEAINELRTYSKAGQIVQEVFSSLRTVHSLNGSKFEQKRYEKELSPTRWSNIRKGALFGVFVGWLSLVNYIVYAVGFIFGSLLMSYGGYNHNISISDILVCVSISAQCISFFSKTGPFFQSVSEAQGAAGPVFRLIDEEQDPQINELDLMKDTSLTPDSTIIGD
;
A
#
# COMPACT_ATOMS: atom_id res chain seq x y z
N MET A 1 28.46 -19.22 43.16
CA MET A 1 28.08 -19.07 44.58
C MET A 1 28.41 -17.65 44.97
N SER A 2 27.46 -16.73 44.74
CA SER A 2 26.36 -16.36 45.68
C SER A 2 26.91 -15.37 46.71
N ASP A 3 26.78 -14.07 46.41
CA ASP A 3 25.80 -13.12 47.00
C ASP A 3 26.61 -12.21 47.95
N GLU A 4 26.43 -10.91 48.12
CA GLU A 4 25.24 -10.06 48.03
C GLU A 4 25.72 -8.57 47.98
N GLN A 5 24.95 -7.71 47.32
CA GLN A 5 24.96 -6.25 47.44
C GLN A 5 24.37 -5.83 48.82
N PRO A 6 24.50 -4.58 49.36
CA PRO A 6 24.03 -3.40 48.61
C PRO A 6 24.54 -1.97 49.02
N LEU A 7 24.06 -0.97 48.25
CA LEU A 7 23.90 0.47 48.55
C LEU A 7 25.13 1.41 48.61
N LEU A 8 25.28 2.31 47.62
CA LEU A 8 24.93 3.74 47.80
C LEU A 8 25.08 4.58 46.52
N ASN A 9 23.91 4.94 46.04
CA ASN A 9 23.47 5.96 45.09
C ASN A 9 24.20 7.32 45.20
N LYS A 10 24.74 7.82 44.08
CA LYS A 10 24.94 9.26 43.81
C LYS A 10 24.43 9.60 42.40
N SER A 11 23.11 9.71 42.28
CA SER A 11 22.49 10.47 41.19
C SER A 11 22.68 11.98 41.45
N LYS A 12 23.36 12.67 40.52
CA LYS A 12 23.31 14.13 40.47
C LYS A 12 22.00 14.53 39.81
N HIS A 13 21.12 15.11 40.62
CA HIS A 13 19.93 15.84 40.18
C HIS A 13 20.28 16.87 39.11
N PHE A 14 19.71 16.73 37.92
CA PHE A 14 19.50 17.81 36.96
C PHE A 14 18.11 18.36 37.23
N SER A 15 18.00 19.37 38.09
CA SER A 15 16.75 20.09 38.32
C SER A 15 16.52 21.09 37.18
N PHE A 16 15.46 20.87 36.40
CA PHE A 16 14.88 21.93 35.57
C PHE A 16 14.26 22.97 36.50
N HIS A 17 14.80 24.18 36.52
CA HIS A 17 14.08 25.34 37.06
C HIS A 17 12.91 25.65 36.12
N TYR A 18 11.71 25.37 36.60
CA TYR A 18 10.46 25.83 36.00
C TYR A 18 10.23 27.26 36.48
N ASP A 19 10.49 28.25 35.62
CA ASP A 19 10.17 29.65 35.89
C ASP A 19 8.66 29.86 35.84
N ASP A 20 8.10 30.32 36.96
CA ASP A 20 6.72 30.77 37.09
C ASP A 20 6.48 32.02 36.23
N ASN A 21 5.93 31.81 35.02
CA ASN A 21 5.46 32.90 34.17
C ASN A 21 4.07 32.61 33.60
N ALA A 22 3.06 32.62 34.47
CA ALA A 22 1.64 32.48 34.13
C ALA A 22 1.08 33.59 33.21
N LYS A 23 1.86 34.66 32.93
CA LYS A 23 1.52 35.70 31.94
C LYS A 23 2.08 35.42 30.54
N SER A 24 3.13 34.59 30.41
CA SER A 24 3.73 34.24 29.11
C SER A 24 2.95 33.14 28.39
N THR A 25 2.34 32.22 29.14
CA THR A 25 1.54 31.12 28.60
C THR A 25 0.24 31.57 27.92
N LYS A 26 -0.35 32.70 28.33
CA LYS A 26 -1.53 33.28 27.65
C LYS A 26 -1.22 33.86 26.28
N ASN A 27 -0.06 34.51 26.14
CA ASN A 27 0.39 35.05 24.85
C ASN A 27 0.92 33.94 23.94
N LEU A 28 1.59 32.91 24.50
CA LEU A 28 2.01 31.74 23.74
C LEU A 28 0.82 30.89 23.27
N ALA A 29 -0.23 30.77 24.08
CA ALA A 29 -1.48 30.10 23.71
C ALA A 29 -2.27 30.90 22.65
N SER A 30 -2.29 32.24 22.73
CA SER A 30 -2.93 33.06 21.70
C SER A 30 -2.14 33.07 20.40
N ASP A 31 -0.80 33.12 20.46
CA ASP A 31 0.06 33.10 19.28
C ASP A 31 0.02 31.72 18.61
N THR A 32 -0.04 30.63 19.38
CA THR A 32 -0.25 29.28 18.82
C THR A 32 -1.64 29.08 18.22
N LEU A 33 -2.69 29.72 18.76
CA LEU A 33 -4.04 29.73 18.17
C LEU A 33 -4.11 30.59 16.90
N TYR A 34 -3.39 31.71 16.87
CA TYR A 34 -3.31 32.61 15.72
C TYR A 34 -2.50 31.97 14.57
N ASP A 35 -1.40 31.28 14.88
CA ASP A 35 -0.65 30.47 13.93
C ASP A 35 -1.46 29.25 13.46
N TRP A 36 -2.25 28.64 14.35
CA TRP A 36 -3.21 27.58 13.98
C TRP A 36 -4.21 28.07 12.93
N GLN A 37 -4.85 29.23 13.15
CA GLN A 37 -5.82 29.79 12.21
C GLN A 37 -5.19 30.19 10.87
N ARG A 38 -3.90 30.55 10.86
CA ARG A 38 -3.15 30.88 9.63
C ARG A 38 -2.76 29.63 8.84
N CYS A 39 -2.39 28.54 9.51
CA CYS A 39 -2.10 27.23 8.90
C CYS A 39 -3.31 26.58 8.22
N PHE A 40 -4.55 26.87 8.64
CA PHE A 40 -5.75 26.33 8.00
C PHE A 40 -6.19 27.06 6.72
N ARG A 41 -5.57 28.20 6.35
CA ARG A 41 -5.75 28.73 4.99
C ARG A 41 -5.11 27.75 4.02
N GLY A 42 -5.93 27.15 3.16
CA GLY A 42 -5.48 26.18 2.15
C GLY A 42 -4.35 26.74 1.27
N PRO A 43 -3.52 25.88 0.69
CA PRO A 43 -2.45 26.31 -0.21
C PRO A 43 -3.03 27.13 -1.37
N LYS A 44 -2.29 28.16 -1.80
CA LYS A 44 -2.52 28.81 -3.09
C LYS A 44 -2.33 27.76 -4.19
N SER A 45 -3.02 27.94 -5.31
CA SER A 45 -3.19 26.96 -6.39
C SER A 45 -1.95 26.11 -6.69
N VAL A 46 -2.18 24.80 -6.80
CA VAL A 46 -1.20 23.74 -7.13
C VAL A 46 -0.28 24.10 -8.31
N ASP A 47 -0.79 24.79 -9.32
CA ASP A 47 -0.01 25.19 -10.50
C ASP A 47 1.02 26.30 -10.22
N GLU A 48 0.83 27.13 -9.19
CA GLU A 48 1.80 28.17 -8.82
C GLU A 48 3.01 27.60 -8.06
N ASP A 49 2.84 26.55 -7.26
CA ASP A 49 3.96 25.92 -6.54
C ASP A 49 4.83 25.06 -7.47
N TYR A 50 4.22 24.41 -8.47
CA TYR A 50 4.95 23.77 -9.57
C TYR A 50 5.75 24.80 -10.38
N LYS A 51 5.14 25.92 -10.78
CA LYS A 51 5.83 27.00 -11.51
C LYS A 51 6.91 27.71 -10.68
N LYS A 52 6.79 27.74 -9.36
CA LYS A 52 7.83 28.30 -8.48
C LYS A 52 9.03 27.37 -8.31
N LEU A 53 8.85 26.05 -8.36
CA LEU A 53 9.97 25.12 -8.43
C LEU A 53 10.73 25.35 -9.75
N ASP A 54 10.01 25.45 -10.87
CA ASP A 54 10.63 25.72 -12.17
C ASP A 54 11.39 27.07 -12.24
N ASN A 55 11.03 28.06 -11.41
CA ASN A 55 11.63 29.40 -11.41
C ASN A 55 12.68 29.63 -10.30
N GLU A 56 12.72 28.82 -9.23
CA GLU A 56 13.73 28.93 -8.16
C GLU A 56 15.04 28.16 -8.51
N ASP A 57 15.03 27.37 -9.58
CA ASP A 57 16.19 26.61 -10.09
C ASP A 57 17.18 27.45 -10.94
N GLU A 58 17.11 28.78 -10.92
CA GLU A 58 18.08 29.67 -11.61
C GLU A 58 19.47 29.72 -10.94
N ASP A 59 19.66 29.07 -9.79
CA ASP A 59 20.96 29.01 -9.11
C ASP A 59 21.77 27.77 -9.53
N GLY A 60 22.31 27.82 -10.76
CA GLY A 60 23.57 27.18 -11.19
C GLY A 60 23.82 25.69 -10.94
N THR A 61 22.86 24.93 -10.43
CA THR A 61 22.95 23.49 -10.20
C THR A 61 22.03 22.79 -11.18
N PHE A 62 22.64 22.19 -12.20
CA PHE A 62 21.98 21.54 -13.32
C PHE A 62 21.27 20.24 -12.86
N HIS A 63 20.17 20.34 -12.12
CA HIS A 63 19.26 19.21 -11.90
C HIS A 63 18.42 18.99 -13.16
N ARG A 64 19.08 18.51 -14.22
CA ARG A 64 18.44 18.10 -15.48
C ARG A 64 17.36 17.07 -15.18
N LYS A 65 16.10 17.38 -15.53
CA LYS A 65 14.92 16.49 -15.46
C LYS A 65 15.33 15.02 -15.63
N GLU A 66 15.36 14.29 -14.53
CA GLU A 66 15.64 12.85 -14.55
C GLU A 66 14.46 12.21 -15.29
N THR A 67 14.71 11.67 -16.48
CA THR A 67 13.65 11.03 -17.26
C THR A 67 13.28 9.75 -16.55
N SER A 68 12.10 9.74 -15.91
CA SER A 68 11.50 8.53 -15.37
C SER A 68 11.43 7.48 -16.47
N VAL A 69 11.90 6.28 -16.17
CA VAL A 69 11.93 5.17 -17.11
C VAL A 69 10.55 4.50 -17.17
N ASN A 70 10.16 3.99 -18.34
CA ASN A 70 8.91 3.23 -18.46
C ASN A 70 8.97 1.93 -17.64
N ILE A 71 7.83 1.50 -17.11
CA ILE A 71 7.79 0.34 -16.21
C ILE A 71 8.23 -0.97 -16.89
N LEU A 72 8.02 -1.10 -18.21
CA LEU A 72 8.48 -2.26 -18.98
C LEU A 72 9.98 -2.20 -19.25
N GLU A 73 10.52 -1.00 -19.44
CA GLU A 73 11.95 -0.77 -19.66
C GLU A 73 12.76 -1.08 -18.39
N LEU A 74 12.12 -0.96 -17.22
CA LEU A 74 12.67 -1.37 -15.93
C LEU A 74 13.10 -2.85 -15.90
N PHE A 75 12.42 -3.72 -16.67
CA PHE A 75 12.70 -5.15 -16.77
C PHE A 75 13.61 -5.53 -17.96
N ARG A 76 14.25 -4.56 -18.64
CA ARG A 76 15.03 -4.86 -19.87
C ARG A 76 16.22 -5.82 -19.66
N PHE A 77 16.73 -5.93 -18.43
CA PHE A 77 17.85 -6.79 -18.07
C PHE A 77 17.44 -8.24 -17.73
N ALA A 78 16.16 -8.57 -17.88
CA ALA A 78 15.64 -9.92 -17.76
C ALA A 78 16.07 -10.80 -18.96
N ASP A 79 16.66 -11.96 -18.69
CA ASP A 79 16.95 -12.97 -19.73
C ASP A 79 15.72 -13.84 -20.00
N GLY A 80 15.78 -14.71 -21.01
CA GLY A 80 14.72 -15.68 -21.30
C GLY A 80 14.28 -16.54 -20.10
N ILE A 81 15.22 -16.94 -19.23
CA ILE A 81 14.90 -17.67 -18.00
C ILE A 81 14.11 -16.79 -17.03
N ASP A 82 14.43 -15.50 -16.93
CA ASP A 82 13.75 -14.57 -16.04
C ASP A 82 12.32 -14.31 -16.53
N TYR A 83 12.08 -14.20 -17.83
CA TYR A 83 10.73 -14.14 -18.40
C TYR A 83 9.91 -15.41 -18.09
N ILE A 84 10.52 -16.60 -18.15
CA ILE A 84 9.84 -17.85 -17.77
C ILE A 84 9.51 -17.84 -16.26
N LEU A 85 10.43 -17.43 -15.40
CA LEU A 85 10.20 -17.34 -13.96
C LEU A 85 9.09 -16.33 -13.62
N MET A 86 9.11 -15.15 -14.25
CA MET A 86 8.10 -14.11 -14.06
C MET A 86 6.71 -14.56 -14.54
N THR A 87 6.63 -15.25 -15.68
CA THR A 87 5.34 -15.76 -16.18
C THR A 87 4.76 -16.86 -15.30
N ILE A 88 5.59 -17.79 -14.81
CA ILE A 88 5.19 -18.78 -13.80
C ILE A 88 4.69 -18.08 -12.52
N CYS A 89 5.40 -17.04 -12.08
CA CYS A 89 5.00 -16.26 -10.91
C CYS A 89 3.62 -15.62 -11.10
N VAL A 90 3.35 -14.98 -12.24
CA VAL A 90 2.03 -14.40 -12.53
C VAL A 90 0.91 -15.44 -12.47
N ILE A 91 1.15 -16.65 -12.98
CA ILE A 91 0.18 -17.75 -12.89
C ILE A 91 -0.06 -18.15 -11.42
N LEU A 92 1.00 -18.24 -10.61
CA LEU A 92 0.88 -18.55 -9.18
C LEU A 92 0.12 -17.45 -8.41
N ILE A 93 0.34 -16.18 -8.75
CA ILE A 93 -0.41 -15.04 -8.17
C ILE A 93 -1.89 -15.16 -8.52
N LEU A 94 -2.24 -15.52 -9.76
CA LEU A 94 -3.62 -15.72 -10.16
C LEU A 94 -4.28 -16.87 -9.38
N ILE A 95 -3.55 -17.96 -9.13
CA ILE A 95 -4.04 -19.07 -8.31
C ILE A 95 -4.23 -18.63 -6.86
N HIS A 96 -3.23 -17.98 -6.25
CA HIS A 96 -3.27 -17.49 -4.87
C HIS A 96 -4.42 -16.49 -4.66
N THR A 97 -4.57 -15.51 -5.54
CA THR A 97 -5.67 -14.53 -5.48
C THR A 97 -7.03 -15.19 -5.68
N SER A 98 -7.14 -16.17 -6.58
CA SER A 98 -8.37 -16.95 -6.76
C SER A 98 -8.72 -17.76 -5.50
N CYS A 99 -7.73 -18.35 -4.81
CA CYS A 99 -7.94 -19.05 -3.54
C CYS A 99 -8.55 -18.13 -2.48
N PHE A 100 -8.11 -16.87 -2.39
CA PHE A 100 -8.69 -15.89 -1.48
C PHE A 100 -10.18 -15.63 -1.80
N LEU A 101 -10.51 -15.43 -3.08
CA LEU A 101 -11.90 -15.20 -3.51
C LEU A 101 -12.80 -16.42 -3.28
N VAL A 102 -12.31 -17.62 -3.61
CA VAL A 102 -13.02 -18.88 -3.35
C VAL A 102 -13.27 -19.06 -1.85
N THR A 103 -12.30 -18.71 -1.01
CA THR A 103 -12.45 -18.77 0.45
C THR A 103 -13.61 -17.89 0.94
N LEU A 104 -13.74 -16.67 0.42
CA LEU A 104 -14.86 -15.78 0.75
C LEU A 104 -16.22 -16.37 0.34
N VAL A 105 -16.30 -16.97 -0.86
CA VAL A 105 -17.54 -17.63 -1.34
C VAL A 105 -17.89 -18.84 -0.47
N LEU A 106 -16.91 -19.69 -0.15
CA LEU A 106 -17.11 -20.86 0.71
C LEU A 106 -17.52 -20.46 2.12
N PHE A 107 -16.91 -19.41 2.68
CA PHE A 107 -17.32 -18.84 3.96
C PHE A 107 -18.79 -18.42 3.94
N GLY A 108 -19.22 -17.68 2.91
CA GLY A 108 -20.62 -17.29 2.75
C GLY A 108 -21.57 -18.48 2.70
N ARG A 109 -21.21 -19.56 1.97
CA ARG A 109 -22.01 -20.80 1.91
C ARG A 109 -22.13 -21.47 3.27
N VAL A 110 -21.04 -21.58 4.02
CA VAL A 110 -21.06 -22.15 5.38
C VAL A 110 -21.99 -21.35 6.28
N THR A 111 -21.87 -20.02 6.29
CA THR A 111 -22.76 -19.18 7.10
C THR A 111 -24.22 -19.30 6.67
N GLY A 112 -24.51 -19.40 5.36
CA GLY A 112 -25.87 -19.63 4.86
C GLY A 112 -26.46 -20.96 5.33
N MET A 113 -25.67 -22.04 5.35
CA MET A 113 -26.10 -23.35 5.88
C MET A 113 -26.40 -23.28 7.38
N PHE A 114 -25.50 -22.67 8.17
CA PHE A 114 -25.73 -22.48 9.60
C PHE A 114 -26.97 -21.63 9.87
N ALA A 115 -27.15 -20.53 9.16
CA ALA A 115 -28.31 -19.66 9.33
C ALA A 115 -29.63 -20.39 9.03
N THR A 116 -29.65 -21.17 7.95
CA THR A 116 -30.83 -21.99 7.58
C THR A 116 -31.09 -23.06 8.63
N HIS A 117 -30.06 -23.77 9.08
CA HIS A 117 -30.17 -24.80 10.11
C HIS A 117 -30.68 -24.22 11.45
N SER A 118 -30.12 -23.09 11.88
CA SER A 118 -30.55 -22.39 13.10
C SER A 118 -32.01 -21.94 13.03
N PHE A 119 -32.46 -21.45 11.87
CA PHE A 119 -33.86 -21.09 11.64
C PHE A 119 -34.78 -22.30 11.76
N THR A 120 -34.42 -23.43 11.14
CA THR A 120 -35.21 -24.67 11.20
C THR A 120 -35.34 -25.18 12.64
N VAL A 121 -34.23 -25.25 13.39
CA VAL A 121 -34.24 -25.71 14.80
C VAL A 121 -35.08 -24.78 15.69
N SER A 122 -35.01 -23.47 15.46
CA SER A 122 -35.79 -22.49 16.23
C SER A 122 -37.29 -22.62 15.95
N CYS A 123 -37.68 -22.87 14.70
CA CYS A 123 -39.07 -23.11 14.32
C CYS A 123 -39.60 -24.40 14.96
N GLU A 124 -38.78 -25.45 15.01
CA GLU A 124 -39.13 -26.72 15.64
C GLU A 124 -39.33 -26.57 17.16
N GLN A 125 -38.41 -25.87 17.86
CA GLN A 125 -38.51 -25.63 19.30
C GLN A 125 -39.76 -24.80 19.66
N GLN A 126 -40.03 -23.72 18.91
CA GLN A 126 -41.20 -22.88 19.14
C GLN A 126 -42.51 -23.65 18.97
N TYR A 127 -42.54 -24.64 18.08
CA TYR A 127 -43.71 -25.50 17.89
C TYR A 127 -43.89 -26.51 19.03
N ILE A 128 -42.81 -27.11 19.55
CA ILE A 128 -42.83 -27.99 20.73
C ILE A 128 -43.39 -27.23 21.95
N ASP A 129 -42.95 -25.98 22.14
CA ASP A 129 -43.41 -25.11 23.22
C ASP A 129 -44.88 -24.71 23.05
N THR A 130 -45.32 -24.43 21.81
CA THR A 130 -46.71 -24.04 21.50
C THR A 130 -47.69 -25.23 21.62
N LEU A 131 -47.23 -26.46 21.35
CA LEU A 131 -48.01 -27.68 21.58
C LEU A 131 -48.10 -28.07 23.07
N GLY A 132 -47.45 -27.33 23.98
CA GLY A 132 -47.58 -27.51 25.41
C GLY A 132 -46.84 -28.71 25.99
N PHE A 133 -45.79 -29.20 25.31
CA PHE A 133 -44.89 -30.22 25.87
C PHE A 133 -44.00 -29.62 26.95
N ASN A 134 -44.57 -29.38 28.13
CA ASN A 134 -43.83 -28.95 29.31
C ASN A 134 -43.03 -30.16 29.83
N GLN A 135 -41.69 -30.12 29.73
CA GLN A 135 -40.78 -31.21 30.12
C GLN A 135 -40.83 -31.64 31.60
N ASN A 136 -41.69 -31.00 32.42
CA ASN A 136 -41.79 -31.27 33.86
C ASN A 136 -42.93 -32.22 34.26
N GLN A 137 -43.53 -32.98 33.33
CA GLN A 137 -44.42 -34.08 33.68
C GLN A 137 -43.90 -35.40 33.10
N SER A 138 -43.05 -36.05 33.88
CA SER A 138 -42.78 -37.48 33.77
C SER A 138 -44.08 -38.26 34.01
N GLY A 139 -44.80 -38.55 32.94
CA GLY A 139 -46.00 -39.36 32.95
C GLY A 139 -46.97 -38.93 31.86
N CYS A 140 -46.89 -39.57 30.69
CA CYS A 140 -47.87 -39.45 29.62
C CYS A 140 -49.31 -39.55 30.17
N PRO A 141 -50.25 -38.75 29.64
CA PRO A 141 -51.33 -39.39 28.92
C PRO A 141 -51.89 -38.49 27.80
N LEU A 142 -51.28 -38.54 26.61
CA LEU A 142 -52.00 -38.44 25.33
C LEU A 142 -50.99 -38.68 24.19
N GLY A 143 -50.93 -39.94 23.78
CA GLY A 143 -50.21 -40.36 22.58
C GLY A 143 -50.89 -39.80 21.34
N ILE A 144 -50.36 -38.70 20.81
CA ILE A 144 -50.52 -38.39 19.40
C ILE A 144 -49.33 -38.99 18.69
N THR A 145 -49.49 -40.21 18.19
CA THR A 145 -48.60 -40.76 17.16
C THR A 145 -48.69 -39.84 15.94
N LEU A 146 -47.57 -39.27 15.53
CA LEU A 146 -47.48 -38.49 14.30
C LEU A 146 -47.74 -39.44 13.12
N ASN A 147 -49.00 -39.48 12.65
CA ASN A 147 -49.36 -40.14 11.40
C ASN A 147 -48.83 -39.30 10.21
N SER A 148 -48.38 -39.97 9.15
CA SER A 148 -47.84 -39.40 7.90
C SER A 148 -48.68 -38.23 7.33
N GLN A 149 -50.00 -38.22 7.55
CA GLN A 149 -50.89 -37.15 7.10
C GLN A 149 -50.72 -35.83 7.86
N ASN A 150 -50.33 -35.85 9.14
CA ASN A 150 -50.12 -34.65 9.94
C ASN A 150 -48.77 -33.99 9.63
N TYR A 151 -47.78 -34.80 9.24
CA TYR A 151 -46.46 -34.33 8.78
C TYR A 151 -46.56 -33.59 7.44
N ASP A 152 -47.38 -34.09 6.52
CA ASP A 152 -47.58 -33.48 5.19
C ASP A 152 -48.34 -32.14 5.27
N ARG A 153 -49.22 -31.99 6.27
CA ARG A 153 -49.89 -30.72 6.61
C ARG A 153 -48.92 -29.71 7.26
N PHE A 154 -48.01 -30.17 8.11
CA PHE A 154 -46.94 -29.38 8.73
C PHE A 154 -45.97 -28.80 7.68
N PHE A 155 -45.54 -29.63 6.70
CA PHE A 155 -44.65 -29.19 5.62
C PHE A 155 -45.26 -28.05 4.76
N LYS A 156 -46.56 -28.12 4.49
CA LYS A 156 -47.31 -27.07 3.76
C LYS A 156 -47.56 -25.78 4.56
N LEU A 157 -47.53 -25.84 5.89
CA LEU A 157 -47.72 -24.67 6.75
C LEU A 157 -46.41 -23.89 6.98
N CYS A 158 -45.27 -24.60 7.10
CA CYS A 158 -43.95 -23.96 7.17
C CYS A 158 -43.44 -23.46 5.80
N HIS A 159 -43.95 -24.02 4.69
CA HIS A 159 -43.65 -23.57 3.33
C HIS A 159 -44.93 -23.35 2.49
N PRO A 160 -45.50 -22.13 2.46
CA PRO A 160 -46.76 -21.85 1.76
C PRO A 160 -46.66 -21.80 0.22
N GLN A 161 -45.50 -22.11 -0.39
CA GLN A 161 -45.29 -21.97 -1.85
C GLN A 161 -44.85 -23.23 -2.62
N SER A 162 -44.86 -24.43 -2.02
CA SER A 162 -44.52 -25.67 -2.74
C SER A 162 -45.75 -26.51 -3.11
N THR A 163 -46.65 -25.94 -3.92
CA THR A 163 -47.63 -26.75 -4.64
C THR A 163 -47.00 -27.28 -5.93
N THR A 164 -46.33 -28.43 -5.85
CA THR A 164 -46.38 -29.56 -6.81
C THR A 164 -45.13 -30.43 -6.69
N SER A 165 -45.36 -31.74 -6.58
CA SER A 165 -44.41 -32.86 -6.72
C SER A 165 -43.24 -32.96 -5.73
N LEU A 166 -43.14 -34.13 -5.10
CA LEU A 166 -42.12 -34.55 -4.14
C LEU A 166 -40.69 -34.29 -4.64
N THR A 167 -40.05 -33.27 -4.10
CA THR A 167 -38.73 -33.43 -3.50
C THR A 167 -38.80 -32.75 -2.13
N PRO A 168 -38.86 -33.50 -1.02
CA PRO A 168 -38.75 -32.89 0.29
C PRO A 168 -37.35 -32.27 0.34
N ILE A 169 -37.27 -30.94 0.44
CA ILE A 169 -36.08 -30.30 0.95
C ILE A 169 -36.05 -30.70 2.42
N ILE A 170 -35.39 -31.84 2.62
CA ILE A 170 -35.13 -32.50 3.88
C ILE A 170 -34.65 -31.40 4.84
N ALA A 171 -35.38 -31.20 5.94
CA ALA A 171 -34.78 -30.70 7.16
C ALA A 171 -33.52 -31.54 7.35
N LEU A 172 -32.33 -30.98 7.07
CA LEU A 172 -31.09 -31.76 7.04
C LEU A 172 -31.05 -32.56 8.33
N SER A 173 -31.18 -33.88 8.19
CA SER A 173 -30.91 -34.78 9.30
C SER A 173 -29.54 -34.38 9.85
N ASP A 174 -29.38 -34.19 11.16
CA ASP A 174 -28.10 -33.84 11.80
C ASP A 174 -26.86 -34.49 11.13
N PRO A 175 -26.88 -35.78 10.71
CA PRO A 175 -25.77 -36.38 9.94
C PRO A 175 -25.51 -35.75 8.56
N GLU A 176 -26.53 -35.41 7.78
CA GLU A 176 -26.39 -34.80 6.44
C GLU A 176 -25.84 -33.37 6.51
N PHE A 177 -26.31 -32.58 7.49
CA PHE A 177 -25.76 -31.25 7.76
C PHE A 177 -24.29 -31.31 8.13
N ARG A 178 -23.94 -32.20 9.07
CA ARG A 178 -22.56 -32.43 9.47
C ARG A 178 -21.69 -32.89 8.30
N ALA A 179 -22.20 -33.77 7.44
CA ALA A 179 -21.46 -34.23 6.25
C ALA A 179 -21.15 -33.08 5.27
N ASN A 180 -22.13 -32.23 4.97
CA ASN A 180 -21.98 -31.08 4.06
C ASN A 180 -21.03 -30.02 4.62
N VAL A 181 -21.15 -29.68 5.90
CA VAL A 181 -20.25 -28.74 6.57
C VAL A 181 -18.82 -29.29 6.60
N MET A 182 -18.64 -30.56 6.97
CA MET A 182 -17.32 -31.19 6.98
C MET A 182 -16.70 -31.28 5.59
N HIS A 183 -17.50 -31.47 4.53
CA HIS A 183 -17.00 -31.44 3.15
C HIS A 183 -16.46 -30.06 2.78
N ILE A 184 -17.16 -28.97 3.12
CA ILE A 184 -16.70 -27.60 2.83
C ILE A 184 -15.47 -27.25 3.69
N ILE A 185 -15.41 -27.66 4.95
CA ILE A 185 -14.23 -27.45 5.80
C ILE A 185 -13.00 -28.16 5.21
N LYS A 186 -13.15 -29.39 4.70
CA LYS A 186 -12.06 -30.10 3.99
C LYS A 186 -11.58 -29.33 2.77
N ILE A 187 -12.50 -28.75 1.98
CA ILE A 187 -12.15 -27.91 0.83
C ILE A 187 -11.41 -26.65 1.30
N LEU A 188 -11.89 -25.96 2.33
CA LEU A 188 -11.24 -24.77 2.89
C LEU A 188 -9.82 -25.08 3.36
N PHE A 189 -9.61 -26.22 4.03
CA PHE A 189 -8.29 -26.67 4.45
C PHE A 189 -7.36 -26.91 3.25
N LEU A 190 -7.84 -27.59 2.21
CA LEU A 190 -7.08 -27.84 0.98
C LEU A 190 -6.74 -26.53 0.23
N VAL A 191 -7.69 -25.60 0.14
CA VAL A 191 -7.47 -24.26 -0.44
C VAL A 191 -6.44 -23.48 0.37
N GLY A 192 -6.46 -23.58 1.70
CA GLY A 192 -5.47 -22.94 2.57
C GLY A 192 -4.05 -23.46 2.35
N ILE A 193 -3.88 -24.78 2.19
CA ILE A 193 -2.58 -25.39 1.87
C ILE A 193 -2.09 -24.91 0.50
N ILE A 194 -2.96 -24.91 -0.52
CA ILE A 194 -2.62 -24.44 -1.87
C ILE A 194 -2.22 -22.97 -1.84
N ALA A 195 -2.97 -22.12 -1.15
CA ALA A 195 -2.66 -20.69 -1.01
C ALA A 195 -1.31 -20.47 -0.33
N PHE A 196 -1.02 -21.19 0.76
CA PHE A 196 0.26 -21.11 1.46
C PHE A 196 1.44 -21.51 0.57
N LEU A 197 1.31 -22.63 -0.14
CA LEU A 197 2.35 -23.12 -1.05
C LEU A 197 2.56 -22.18 -2.24
N CYS A 198 1.47 -21.72 -2.89
CA CYS A 198 1.56 -20.77 -3.99
C CYS A 198 2.20 -19.46 -3.54
N SER A 199 1.81 -18.92 -2.38
CA SER A 199 2.38 -17.66 -1.90
C SER A 199 3.85 -17.79 -1.50
N SER A 200 4.25 -18.92 -0.93
CA SER A 200 5.67 -19.15 -0.62
C SER A 200 6.52 -19.27 -1.90
N VAL A 201 6.02 -20.01 -2.89
CA VAL A 201 6.73 -20.27 -4.15
C VAL A 201 6.76 -19.02 -5.04
N GLU A 202 5.67 -18.25 -5.14
CA GLU A 202 5.62 -17.03 -5.96
C GLU A 202 6.63 -15.99 -5.46
N ASN A 203 6.69 -15.75 -4.15
CA ASN A 203 7.63 -14.79 -3.54
C ASN A 203 9.09 -15.25 -3.74
N PHE A 204 9.35 -16.55 -3.62
CA PHE A 204 10.68 -17.12 -3.82
C PHE A 204 11.15 -16.98 -5.27
N ILE A 205 10.33 -17.39 -6.24
CA ILE A 205 10.62 -17.29 -7.67
C ILE A 205 10.85 -15.84 -8.09
N TRP A 206 9.98 -14.93 -7.63
CA TRP A 206 10.10 -13.51 -7.93
C TRP A 206 11.41 -12.92 -7.40
N THR A 207 11.71 -13.17 -6.12
CA THR A 207 12.94 -12.67 -5.49
C THR A 207 14.19 -13.16 -6.22
N ILE A 208 14.22 -14.43 -6.66
CA ILE A 208 15.33 -14.95 -7.45
C ILE A 208 15.47 -14.20 -8.77
N SER A 209 14.36 -13.98 -9.50
CA SER A 209 14.40 -13.27 -10.78
C SER A 209 14.91 -11.84 -10.60
N VAL A 210 14.45 -11.12 -9.58
CA VAL A 210 14.90 -9.74 -9.31
C VAL A 210 16.37 -9.71 -8.89
N LYS A 211 16.81 -10.62 -8.01
CA LYS A 211 18.24 -10.70 -7.62
C LYS A 211 19.15 -10.98 -8.81
N ARG A 212 18.73 -11.81 -9.77
CA ARG A 212 19.46 -12.05 -11.01
C ARG A 212 19.55 -10.78 -11.86
N GLN A 213 18.44 -10.08 -12.06
CA GLN A 213 18.39 -8.82 -12.81
C GLN A 213 19.27 -7.74 -12.17
N THR A 214 19.16 -7.54 -10.87
CA THR A 214 19.98 -6.58 -10.11
C THR A 214 21.46 -6.93 -10.20
N SER A 215 21.83 -8.21 -10.07
CA SER A 215 23.23 -8.64 -10.22
C SER A 215 23.78 -8.34 -11.61
N ARG A 216 23.03 -8.61 -12.68
CA ARG A 216 23.43 -8.26 -14.05
C ARG A 216 23.56 -6.76 -14.25
N MET A 217 22.59 -5.99 -13.76
CA MET A 217 22.61 -4.52 -13.82
C MET A 217 23.88 -3.99 -13.13
N SER A 218 24.22 -4.49 -11.94
CA SER A 218 25.45 -4.10 -11.22
C SER A 218 26.72 -4.45 -11.99
N VAL A 219 26.78 -5.60 -12.66
CA VAL A 219 27.95 -6.01 -13.47
C VAL A 219 28.09 -5.13 -14.72
N LEU A 220 26.99 -4.85 -15.43
CA LEU A 220 27.00 -3.99 -16.62
C LEU A 220 27.39 -2.55 -16.25
N LEU A 221 26.85 -2.05 -15.15
CA LEU A 221 27.19 -0.75 -14.59
C LEU A 221 28.68 -0.69 -14.26
N PHE A 222 29.22 -1.67 -13.52
CA PHE A 222 30.63 -1.72 -13.19
C PHE A 222 31.53 -1.79 -14.43
N ARG A 223 31.13 -2.56 -15.44
CA ARG A 223 31.84 -2.63 -16.73
C ARG A 223 31.85 -1.28 -17.45
N SER A 224 30.71 -0.59 -17.51
CA SER A 224 30.61 0.74 -18.13
C SER A 224 31.49 1.77 -17.41
N LEU A 225 31.54 1.70 -16.08
CA LEU A 225 32.41 2.57 -15.26
C LEU A 225 33.88 2.31 -15.53
N ILE A 226 34.32 1.04 -15.56
CA ILE A 226 35.72 0.71 -15.86
C ILE A 226 36.10 1.14 -17.26
N GLN A 227 35.26 0.88 -18.26
CA GLN A 227 35.54 1.29 -19.64
C GLN A 227 35.69 2.80 -19.75
N ARG A 228 34.86 3.58 -19.04
CA ARG A 228 35.02 5.04 -18.96
C ARG A 228 36.32 5.45 -18.28
N VAL A 229 36.66 4.88 -17.13
CA VAL A 229 37.92 5.21 -16.44
C VAL A 229 39.15 4.79 -17.25
N ALA A 230 39.07 3.68 -17.98
CA ALA A 230 40.16 3.19 -18.82
C ALA A 230 40.32 4.00 -20.14
N PHE A 231 39.23 4.49 -20.72
CA PHE A 231 39.22 5.25 -21.98
C PHE A 231 39.45 6.75 -21.75
N PHE A 232 38.88 7.33 -20.68
CA PHE A 232 39.14 8.69 -20.28
C PHE A 232 40.39 8.74 -19.40
N GLN A 233 41.55 8.82 -20.04
CA GLN A 233 42.78 9.37 -19.44
C GLN A 233 42.66 10.90 -19.19
N ASN A 234 41.42 11.43 -19.16
CA ASN A 234 41.10 12.82 -18.92
C ASN A 234 40.64 12.97 -17.46
N VAL A 235 41.57 13.43 -16.64
CA VAL A 235 41.40 13.82 -15.22
C VAL A 235 40.18 14.75 -15.02
N SER A 236 39.76 15.48 -16.06
CA SER A 236 38.61 16.40 -16.07
C SER A 236 37.25 15.78 -15.69
N TYR A 237 36.92 14.54 -16.10
CA TYR A 237 35.63 13.92 -15.74
C TYR A 237 35.59 13.44 -14.27
N LEU A 238 36.72 12.98 -13.76
CA LEU A 238 36.89 12.55 -12.35
C LEU A 238 37.03 13.74 -11.40
N ASP A 239 37.52 14.89 -11.90
CA ASP A 239 37.58 16.14 -11.14
C ASP A 239 36.21 16.82 -11.00
N MET A 240 35.31 16.66 -11.99
CA MET A 240 33.94 17.19 -11.92
C MET A 240 33.00 16.36 -11.04
N ASN A 241 33.28 15.07 -10.83
CA ASN A 241 32.48 14.19 -9.97
C ASN A 241 33.41 13.33 -9.10
N PRO A 242 33.55 13.60 -7.78
CA PRO A 242 34.40 12.78 -6.92
C PRO A 242 33.94 11.31 -7.00
N ALA A 243 34.83 10.45 -7.51
CA ALA A 243 34.53 9.07 -7.88
C ALA A 243 33.85 8.25 -6.76
N SER A 244 34.15 8.57 -5.50
CA SER A 244 33.56 7.91 -4.32
C SER A 244 32.08 8.26 -4.08
N GLN A 245 31.69 9.53 -4.27
CA GLN A 245 30.30 9.96 -4.09
C GLN A 245 29.42 9.53 -5.26
N PHE A 246 29.97 9.51 -6.48
CA PHE A 246 29.28 9.05 -7.67
C PHE A 246 28.94 7.55 -7.57
N ASN A 247 29.92 6.71 -7.21
CA ASN A 247 29.70 5.27 -7.04
C ASN A 247 28.67 4.97 -5.96
N SER A 248 28.76 5.62 -4.79
CA SER A 248 27.83 5.38 -3.68
C SER A 248 26.39 5.77 -4.01
N LYS A 249 26.18 6.89 -4.72
CA LYS A 249 24.84 7.31 -5.20
C LYS A 249 24.27 6.33 -6.22
N LEU A 250 25.12 5.79 -7.08
CA LEU A 250 24.71 4.88 -8.15
C LEU A 250 24.30 3.50 -7.62
N PHE A 251 25.05 2.96 -6.65
CA PHE A 251 24.65 1.74 -5.94
C PHE A 251 23.38 1.96 -5.11
N ALA A 252 23.23 3.12 -4.44
CA ALA A 252 21.99 3.44 -3.76
C ALA A 252 20.78 3.51 -4.71
N ASN A 253 20.97 3.98 -5.95
CA ASN A 253 19.92 3.95 -6.97
C ASN A 253 19.61 2.52 -7.43
N ILE A 254 20.61 1.65 -7.55
CA ILE A 254 20.40 0.21 -7.81
C ILE A 254 19.58 -0.45 -6.70
N ASP A 255 19.88 -0.17 -5.43
CA ASP A 255 19.13 -0.70 -4.30
C ASP A 255 17.66 -0.24 -4.32
N LYS A 256 17.41 1.03 -4.68
CA LYS A 256 16.05 1.55 -4.88
C LYS A 256 15.31 0.83 -6.01
N ILE A 257 15.98 0.59 -7.13
CA ILE A 257 15.43 -0.17 -8.26
C ILE A 257 15.08 -1.59 -7.80
N GLU A 258 15.99 -2.25 -7.07
CA GLU A 258 15.75 -3.59 -6.53
C GLU A 258 14.52 -3.62 -5.63
N MET A 259 14.41 -2.68 -4.68
CA MET A 259 13.27 -2.61 -3.76
C MET A 259 11.93 -2.42 -4.49
N GLY A 260 11.88 -1.51 -5.48
CA GLY A 260 10.66 -1.27 -6.24
C GLY A 260 10.25 -2.42 -7.16
N ILE A 261 11.20 -3.12 -7.79
CA ILE A 261 10.91 -4.28 -8.65
C ILE A 261 10.59 -5.55 -7.84
N SER A 262 11.13 -5.68 -6.61
CA SER A 262 10.99 -6.87 -5.77
C SER A 262 9.57 -7.03 -5.20
N PHE A 263 9.41 -6.98 -3.88
CA PHE A 263 8.14 -7.28 -3.23
C PHE A 263 7.05 -6.26 -3.55
N GLU A 264 7.40 -4.98 -3.72
CA GLU A 264 6.46 -3.89 -3.92
C GLU A 264 5.66 -4.06 -5.23
N PHE A 265 6.35 -4.36 -6.34
CA PHE A 265 5.69 -4.64 -7.62
C PHE A 265 4.82 -5.90 -7.56
N LEU A 266 5.32 -6.96 -6.92
CA LEU A 266 4.58 -8.22 -6.76
C LEU A 266 3.28 -8.02 -5.96
N ALA A 267 3.35 -7.28 -4.85
CA ALA A 267 2.20 -6.93 -4.03
C ALA A 267 1.19 -6.07 -4.81
N LEU A 268 1.66 -5.10 -5.59
CA LEU A 268 0.81 -4.27 -6.45
C LEU A 268 0.07 -5.13 -7.48
N ALA A 269 0.78 -6.04 -8.17
CA ALA A 269 0.18 -6.95 -9.14
C ALA A 269 -0.90 -7.84 -8.50
N ALA A 270 -0.61 -8.43 -7.33
CA ALA A 270 -1.57 -9.24 -6.58
C ALA A 270 -2.82 -8.44 -6.18
N ILE A 271 -2.66 -7.18 -5.74
CA ILE A 271 -3.78 -6.29 -5.40
C ILE A 271 -4.66 -6.00 -6.63
N VAL A 272 -4.05 -5.77 -7.80
CA VAL A 272 -4.80 -5.53 -9.04
C VAL A 272 -5.60 -6.78 -9.43
N PHE A 273 -4.98 -7.97 -9.39
CA PHE A 273 -5.66 -9.23 -9.72
C PHE A 273 -6.81 -9.55 -8.77
N VAL A 274 -6.61 -9.41 -7.45
CA VAL A 274 -7.69 -9.64 -6.49
C VAL A 274 -8.80 -8.62 -6.64
N MET A 275 -8.49 -7.35 -6.96
CA MET A 275 -9.51 -6.34 -7.18
C MET A 275 -10.39 -6.68 -8.39
N ILE A 276 -9.79 -7.02 -9.54
CA ILE A 276 -10.52 -7.45 -10.74
C ILE A 276 -11.33 -8.72 -10.46
N GLY A 277 -10.72 -9.74 -9.87
CA GLY A 277 -11.40 -11.00 -9.56
C GLY A 277 -12.54 -10.82 -8.56
N SER A 278 -12.40 -9.92 -7.59
CA SER A 278 -13.43 -9.64 -6.59
C SER A 278 -14.66 -8.97 -7.21
N VAL A 279 -14.46 -7.99 -8.11
CA VAL A 279 -15.54 -7.36 -8.88
C VAL A 279 -16.30 -8.42 -9.66
N ILE A 280 -15.59 -9.23 -10.46
CA ILE A 280 -16.18 -10.31 -11.27
C ILE A 280 -16.98 -11.28 -10.38
N THR A 281 -16.38 -11.75 -9.29
CA THR A 281 -17.02 -12.69 -8.35
C THR A 281 -18.31 -12.11 -7.75
N SER A 282 -18.29 -10.83 -7.33
CA SER A 282 -19.48 -10.19 -6.75
C SER A 282 -20.62 -10.06 -7.76
N PHE A 283 -20.31 -9.70 -9.01
CA PHE A 283 -21.30 -9.62 -10.09
C PHE A 283 -21.92 -10.98 -10.43
N ILE A 284 -21.14 -12.06 -10.37
CA ILE A 284 -21.63 -13.44 -10.59
C ILE A 284 -22.59 -13.87 -9.47
N VAL A 285 -22.28 -13.54 -8.21
CA VAL A 285 -23.12 -13.91 -7.06
C VAL A 285 -24.43 -13.15 -7.05
N ASN A 286 -24.39 -11.81 -7.07
CA ASN A 286 -25.58 -10.99 -7.11
C ASN A 286 -25.30 -9.62 -7.72
N TRP A 287 -25.69 -9.44 -8.99
CA TRP A 287 -25.45 -8.19 -9.71
C TRP A 287 -26.24 -7.00 -9.14
N LYS A 288 -27.46 -7.22 -8.61
CA LYS A 288 -28.32 -6.14 -8.08
C LYS A 288 -27.72 -5.53 -6.81
N LEU A 289 -27.35 -6.38 -5.85
CA LEU A 289 -26.75 -5.95 -4.59
C LEU A 289 -25.36 -5.33 -4.84
N THR A 290 -24.58 -5.94 -5.73
CA THR A 290 -23.24 -5.44 -6.09
C THR A 290 -23.31 -4.02 -6.68
N LEU A 291 -24.25 -3.73 -7.59
CA LEU A 291 -24.39 -2.37 -8.14
C LEU A 291 -24.66 -1.31 -7.07
N ILE A 292 -25.52 -1.62 -6.09
CA ILE A 292 -25.83 -0.70 -4.98
C ILE A 292 -24.57 -0.42 -4.16
N LEU A 293 -23.80 -1.46 -3.82
CA LEU A 293 -22.55 -1.31 -3.07
C LEU A 293 -21.47 -0.55 -3.86
N PHE A 294 -21.38 -0.80 -5.16
CA PHE A 294 -20.42 -0.13 -6.04
C PHE A 294 -20.73 1.36 -6.27
N CYS A 295 -21.97 1.82 -6.07
CA CYS A 295 -22.30 3.25 -6.14
C CYS A 295 -21.56 4.09 -5.09
N LEU A 296 -21.10 3.48 -3.99
CA LEU A 296 -20.33 4.16 -2.94
C LEU A 296 -18.82 4.23 -3.23
N ASN A 297 -18.31 3.35 -4.09
CA ASN A 297 -16.89 3.33 -4.48
C ASN A 297 -16.38 4.60 -5.20
N PRO A 298 -17.09 5.24 -6.15
CA PRO A 298 -16.59 6.46 -6.79
C PRO A 298 -16.36 7.61 -5.80
N PHE A 299 -17.13 7.65 -4.71
CA PHE A 299 -16.94 8.64 -3.66
C PHE A 299 -15.60 8.47 -2.92
N VAL A 300 -15.21 7.21 -2.67
CA VAL A 300 -13.89 6.86 -2.13
C VAL A 300 -12.78 7.27 -3.08
N VAL A 301 -12.93 6.98 -4.38
CA VAL A 301 -11.94 7.34 -5.40
C VAL A 301 -11.76 8.85 -5.47
N CYS A 302 -12.85 9.63 -5.54
CA CYS A 302 -12.79 11.10 -5.56
C CYS A 302 -12.10 11.67 -4.31
N ALA A 303 -12.47 11.20 -3.11
CA ALA A 303 -11.84 11.64 -1.88
C ALA A 303 -10.33 11.30 -1.84
N SER A 304 -9.96 10.12 -2.34
CA SER A 304 -8.57 9.68 -2.42
C SER A 304 -7.76 10.52 -3.40
N LEU A 305 -8.30 10.87 -4.56
CA LEU A 305 -7.62 11.73 -5.53
C LEU A 305 -7.35 13.13 -4.96
N ILE A 306 -8.33 13.72 -4.26
CA ILE A 306 -8.17 15.02 -3.59
C ILE A 306 -7.07 14.91 -2.52
N PHE A 307 -7.13 13.86 -1.70
CA PHE A 307 -6.15 13.62 -0.64
C PHE A 307 -4.73 13.43 -1.19
N SER A 308 -4.56 12.61 -2.23
CA SER A 308 -3.26 12.39 -2.88
C SER A 308 -2.65 13.69 -3.39
N ARG A 309 -3.45 14.59 -3.99
CA ARG A 309 -2.98 15.90 -4.44
C ARG A 309 -2.53 16.80 -3.28
N LEU A 310 -3.31 16.82 -2.20
CA LEU A 310 -2.94 17.58 -1.00
C LEU A 310 -1.65 17.05 -0.36
N MET A 311 -1.51 15.73 -0.26
CA MET A 311 -0.29 15.10 0.27
C MET A 311 0.94 15.38 -0.60
N ALA A 312 0.80 15.33 -1.93
CA ALA A 312 1.90 15.64 -2.84
C ALA A 312 2.37 17.09 -2.70
N SER A 313 1.44 18.05 -2.61
CA SER A 313 1.78 19.47 -2.40
C SER A 313 2.49 19.70 -1.06
N GLU A 314 2.00 19.11 0.03
CA GLU A 314 2.63 19.21 1.35
C GLU A 314 4.00 18.53 1.39
N ALA A 315 4.21 17.41 0.66
CA ALA A 315 5.51 16.75 0.55
C ALA A 315 6.57 17.61 -0.15
N ILE A 316 6.17 18.34 -1.20
CA ILE A 316 7.06 19.28 -1.89
C ILE A 316 7.44 20.45 -0.95
N ASN A 317 6.46 21.00 -0.22
CA ASN A 317 6.71 22.08 0.72
C ASN A 317 7.61 21.63 1.90
N GLU A 318 7.41 20.40 2.39
CA GLU A 318 8.25 19.76 3.39
C GLU A 318 9.70 19.68 2.91
N LEU A 319 9.92 19.18 1.68
CA LEU A 319 11.26 19.07 1.09
C LEU A 319 11.95 20.44 0.95
N ARG A 320 11.22 21.46 0.46
CA ARG A 320 11.76 22.82 0.30
C ARG A 320 12.21 23.42 1.64
N THR A 321 11.37 23.30 2.66
CA THR A 321 11.64 23.88 3.98
C THR A 321 12.76 23.12 4.70
N TYR A 322 12.79 21.79 4.56
CA TYR A 322 13.86 20.96 5.10
C TYR A 322 15.21 21.20 4.42
N SER A 323 15.22 21.48 3.11
CA SER A 323 16.44 21.83 2.36
C SER A 323 17.12 23.09 2.93
N LYS A 324 16.35 24.14 3.26
CA LYS A 324 16.87 25.37 3.89
C LYS A 324 17.52 25.10 5.26
N ALA A 325 16.87 24.28 6.08
CA ALA A 325 17.44 23.85 7.36
C ALA A 325 18.74 23.03 7.14
N GLY A 326 18.76 22.18 6.12
CA GLY A 326 19.94 21.43 5.70
C GLY A 326 21.10 22.32 5.24
N GLN A 327 20.83 23.40 4.52
CA GLN A 327 21.85 24.38 4.13
C GLN A 327 22.53 25.04 5.34
N ILE A 328 21.78 25.40 6.37
CA ILE A 328 22.34 25.96 7.62
C ILE A 328 23.25 24.94 8.29
N VAL A 329 22.80 23.69 8.41
CA VAL A 329 23.60 22.62 9.01
C VAL A 329 24.90 22.40 8.22
N GLN A 330 24.81 22.42 6.90
CA GLN A 330 25.98 22.28 6.02
C GLN A 330 26.97 23.44 6.21
N GLU A 331 26.48 24.69 6.28
CA GLU A 331 27.29 25.89 6.56
C GLU A 331 28.00 25.77 7.91
N VAL A 332 27.27 25.42 8.97
CA VAL A 332 27.80 25.29 10.33
C VAL A 332 28.85 24.18 10.43
N PHE A 333 28.61 23.00 9.82
CA PHE A 333 29.59 21.92 9.85
C PHE A 333 30.82 22.20 8.99
N SER A 334 30.66 22.86 7.84
CA SER A 334 31.79 23.28 7.01
C SER A 334 32.71 24.27 7.75
N SER A 335 32.13 25.12 8.60
CA SER A 335 32.82 26.19 9.34
C SER A 335 32.86 25.95 10.85
N LEU A 336 32.87 24.69 11.28
CA LEU A 336 32.69 24.31 12.69
C LEU A 336 33.74 24.95 13.62
N ARG A 337 34.99 25.07 13.18
CA ARG A 337 36.06 25.72 13.95
C ARG A 337 35.79 27.21 14.17
N THR A 338 35.24 27.89 13.18
CA THR A 338 34.87 29.31 13.24
C THR A 338 33.68 29.52 14.16
N VAL A 339 32.65 28.68 14.06
CA VAL A 339 31.48 28.74 14.95
C VAL A 339 31.90 28.49 16.40
N HIS A 340 32.83 27.55 16.62
CA HIS A 340 33.34 27.26 17.96
C HIS A 340 34.24 28.38 18.50
N SER A 341 35.15 28.93 17.69
CA SER A 341 36.04 30.03 18.12
C SER A 341 35.28 31.32 18.44
N LEU A 342 34.17 31.58 17.75
CA LEU A 342 33.26 32.69 18.02
C LEU A 342 32.23 32.39 19.11
N ASN A 343 32.26 31.18 19.70
CA ASN A 343 31.27 30.71 20.69
C ASN A 343 29.81 30.85 20.20
N GLY A 344 29.58 30.69 18.89
CA GLY A 344 28.33 30.94 18.18
C GLY A 344 27.35 29.77 18.15
N SER A 345 27.64 28.66 18.83
CA SER A 345 26.83 27.43 18.78
C SER A 345 25.35 27.66 19.14
N LYS A 346 25.07 28.46 20.18
CA LYS A 346 23.69 28.79 20.60
C LYS A 346 22.97 29.69 19.59
N PHE A 347 23.70 30.50 18.84
CA PHE A 347 23.13 31.38 17.81
C PHE A 347 22.69 30.54 16.60
N GLU A 348 23.57 29.67 16.11
CA GLU A 348 23.26 28.78 14.99
C GLU A 348 22.16 27.77 15.33
N GLN A 349 22.12 27.28 16.58
CA GLN A 349 21.02 26.44 17.05
C GLN A 349 19.65 27.14 16.92
N LYS A 350 19.55 28.41 17.33
CA LYS A 350 18.31 29.19 17.21
C LYS A 350 17.94 29.46 15.75
N ARG A 351 18.94 29.70 14.89
CA ARG A 351 18.74 29.88 13.44
C ARG A 351 18.17 28.60 12.81
N TYR A 352 18.72 27.44 13.16
CA TYR A 352 18.19 26.14 12.73
C TYR A 352 16.77 25.87 13.23
N GLU A 353 16.50 26.11 14.52
CA GLU A 353 15.16 25.92 15.10
C GLU A 353 14.11 26.81 14.44
N LYS A 354 14.48 28.05 14.11
CA LYS A 354 13.60 28.99 13.39
C LYS A 354 13.20 28.46 12.02
N GLU A 355 14.14 27.95 11.22
CA GLU A 355 13.85 27.39 9.90
C GLU A 355 13.12 26.04 9.98
N LEU A 356 13.29 25.26 11.06
CA LEU A 356 12.59 23.98 11.24
C LEU A 356 11.14 24.15 11.75
N SER A 357 10.82 25.27 12.40
CA SER A 357 9.50 25.55 12.96
C SER A 357 8.33 25.43 11.95
N PRO A 358 8.40 25.98 10.71
CA PRO A 358 7.34 25.76 9.71
C PRO A 358 7.18 24.30 9.31
N THR A 359 8.29 23.54 9.14
CA THR A 359 8.25 22.11 8.79
C THR A 359 7.51 21.32 9.86
N ARG A 360 7.75 21.62 11.14
CA ARG A 360 7.05 20.98 12.26
C ARG A 360 5.54 21.16 12.15
N TRP A 361 5.05 22.37 11.88
CA TRP A 361 3.62 22.63 11.75
C TRP A 361 3.02 22.02 10.49
N SER A 362 3.73 22.05 9.35
CA SER A 362 3.32 21.34 8.13
C SER A 362 3.15 19.84 8.40
N ASN A 363 4.09 19.22 9.11
CA ASN A 363 4.04 17.79 9.41
C ASN A 363 2.93 17.43 10.40
N ILE A 364 2.64 18.28 11.39
CA ILE A 364 1.48 18.10 12.26
C ILE A 364 0.17 18.21 11.45
N ARG A 365 0.06 19.19 10.56
CA ARG A 365 -1.11 19.35 9.67
C ARG A 365 -1.27 18.16 8.73
N LYS A 366 -0.19 17.70 8.11
CA LYS A 366 -0.14 16.53 7.24
C LYS A 366 -0.58 15.27 7.98
N GLY A 367 -0.08 15.07 9.20
CA GLY A 367 -0.50 13.97 10.08
C GLY A 367 -1.99 14.04 10.44
N ALA A 368 -2.50 15.23 10.77
CA ALA A 368 -3.92 15.42 11.05
C ALA A 368 -4.80 15.16 9.80
N LEU A 369 -4.40 15.67 8.63
CA LEU A 369 -5.07 15.40 7.36
C LEU A 369 -5.09 13.91 7.03
N PHE A 370 -3.96 13.21 7.21
CA PHE A 370 -3.88 11.77 7.01
C PHE A 370 -4.79 11.01 7.99
N GLY A 371 -4.83 11.41 9.26
CA GLY A 371 -5.75 10.84 10.24
C GLY A 371 -7.23 11.01 9.86
N VAL A 372 -7.62 12.20 9.38
CA VAL A 372 -8.98 12.47 8.88
C VAL A 372 -9.29 11.60 7.65
N PHE A 373 -8.33 11.45 6.73
CA PHE A 373 -8.51 10.61 5.55
C PHE A 373 -8.69 9.13 5.88
N VAL A 374 -7.86 8.57 6.78
CA VAL A 374 -8.00 7.18 7.22
C VAL A 374 -9.32 6.97 7.97
N GLY A 375 -9.71 7.93 8.82
CA GLY A 375 -11.01 7.92 9.49
C GLY A 375 -12.18 7.96 8.51
N TRP A 376 -12.08 8.78 7.46
CA TRP A 376 -13.06 8.85 6.38
C TRP A 376 -13.20 7.55 5.61
N LEU A 377 -12.09 6.93 5.19
CA LEU A 377 -12.09 5.63 4.53
C LEU A 377 -12.75 4.55 5.41
N SER A 378 -12.46 4.57 6.71
CA SER A 378 -13.04 3.65 7.69
C SER A 378 -14.55 3.88 7.85
N LEU A 379 -14.99 5.14 7.91
CA LEU A 379 -16.41 5.51 7.98
C LEU A 379 -17.17 4.99 6.75
N VAL A 380 -16.66 5.23 5.54
CA VAL A 380 -17.29 4.76 4.30
C VAL A 380 -17.36 3.23 4.28
N ASN A 381 -16.33 2.54 4.76
CA ASN A 381 -16.33 1.08 4.88
C ASN A 381 -17.47 0.57 5.80
N TYR A 382 -17.71 1.22 6.95
CA TYR A 382 -18.85 0.90 7.81
C TYR A 382 -20.20 1.24 7.21
N ILE A 383 -20.29 2.33 6.44
CA ILE A 383 -21.51 2.67 5.69
C ILE A 383 -21.81 1.59 4.64
N VAL A 384 -20.80 1.09 3.93
CA VAL A 384 -20.94 -0.02 2.97
C VAL A 384 -21.46 -1.28 3.66
N TYR A 385 -20.95 -1.62 4.84
CA TYR A 385 -21.50 -2.72 5.65
C TYR A 385 -22.97 -2.48 6.01
N ALA A 386 -23.30 -1.31 6.56
CA ALA A 386 -24.66 -0.98 6.99
C ALA A 386 -25.67 -1.02 5.82
N VAL A 387 -25.34 -0.32 4.73
CA VAL A 387 -26.14 -0.29 3.49
C VAL A 387 -26.30 -1.70 2.92
N GLY A 388 -25.20 -2.47 2.86
CA GLY A 388 -25.22 -3.83 2.35
C GLY A 388 -26.13 -4.77 3.13
N PHE A 389 -26.13 -4.70 4.46
CA PHE A 389 -27.02 -5.52 5.29
C PHE A 389 -28.47 -5.03 5.27
N ILE A 390 -28.73 -3.72 5.28
CA ILE A 390 -30.09 -3.17 5.22
C ILE A 390 -30.74 -3.50 3.87
N PHE A 391 -30.08 -3.16 2.76
CA PHE A 391 -30.62 -3.48 1.43
C PHE A 391 -30.61 -4.98 1.15
N GLY A 392 -29.60 -5.71 1.62
CA GLY A 392 -29.56 -7.17 1.52
C GLY A 392 -30.75 -7.83 2.23
N SER A 393 -31.05 -7.44 3.47
CA SER A 393 -32.19 -7.95 4.24
C SER A 393 -33.54 -7.51 3.65
N LEU A 394 -33.63 -6.28 3.12
CA LEU A 394 -34.79 -5.81 2.38
C LEU A 394 -35.03 -6.69 1.14
N LEU A 395 -33.99 -6.93 0.33
CA LEU A 395 -34.09 -7.79 -0.86
C LEU A 395 -34.48 -9.22 -0.51
N MET A 396 -34.02 -9.73 0.64
CA MET A 396 -34.43 -11.03 1.16
C MET A 396 -35.91 -11.05 1.58
N SER A 397 -36.42 -9.97 2.21
CA SER A 397 -37.81 -9.88 2.69
C SER A 397 -38.83 -9.62 1.59
N TYR A 398 -38.49 -8.82 0.58
CA TYR A 398 -39.38 -8.44 -0.53
C TYR A 398 -39.26 -9.39 -1.73
N GLY A 399 -38.29 -10.31 -1.73
CA GLY A 399 -37.98 -11.24 -2.80
C GLY A 399 -39.01 -12.37 -2.97
N GLY A 400 -40.26 -12.02 -3.26
CA GLY A 400 -41.24 -12.93 -3.82
C GLY A 400 -40.91 -13.24 -5.29
N TYR A 401 -40.81 -14.54 -5.61
CA TYR A 401 -41.07 -15.18 -6.90
C TYR A 401 -39.99 -15.36 -7.98
N ASN A 402 -38.77 -14.78 -7.99
CA ASN A 402 -37.83 -15.10 -9.11
C ASN A 402 -36.31 -15.15 -8.82
N HIS A 403 -35.80 -14.71 -7.66
CA HIS A 403 -34.39 -14.92 -7.27
C HIS A 403 -34.30 -15.08 -5.75
N ASN A 404 -34.02 -16.29 -5.27
CA ASN A 404 -33.80 -16.58 -3.85
C ASN A 404 -32.44 -16.01 -3.43
N ILE A 405 -32.41 -14.74 -3.03
CA ILE A 405 -31.23 -14.13 -2.43
C ILE A 405 -31.02 -14.78 -1.07
N SER A 406 -29.92 -15.50 -0.94
CA SER A 406 -29.57 -16.19 0.31
C SER A 406 -28.70 -15.31 1.19
N ILE A 407 -28.69 -15.58 2.50
CA ILE A 407 -27.82 -14.89 3.47
C ILE A 407 -26.34 -15.01 3.04
N SER A 408 -25.96 -16.12 2.41
CA SER A 408 -24.64 -16.33 1.81
C SER A 408 -24.26 -15.26 0.80
N ASP A 409 -25.20 -14.88 -0.07
CA ASP A 409 -24.94 -13.97 -1.19
C ASP A 409 -24.70 -12.55 -0.68
N ILE A 410 -25.50 -12.16 0.33
CA ILE A 410 -25.35 -10.88 1.03
C ILE A 410 -23.97 -10.80 1.68
N LEU A 411 -23.59 -11.83 2.44
CA LEU A 411 -22.29 -11.87 3.14
C LEU A 411 -21.11 -11.80 2.17
N VAL A 412 -21.18 -12.50 1.03
CA VAL A 412 -20.11 -12.51 0.03
C VAL A 412 -20.00 -11.14 -0.65
N CYS A 413 -21.10 -10.58 -1.16
CA CYS A 413 -21.09 -9.28 -1.84
C CYS A 413 -20.62 -8.13 -0.92
N VAL A 414 -21.08 -8.12 0.32
CA VAL A 414 -20.69 -7.10 1.31
C VAL A 414 -19.22 -7.24 1.71
N SER A 415 -18.74 -8.46 1.95
CA SER A 415 -17.34 -8.71 2.29
C SER A 415 -16.41 -8.31 1.15
N ILE A 416 -16.75 -8.69 -0.09
CA ILE A 416 -15.97 -8.32 -1.27
C ILE A 416 -15.90 -6.79 -1.44
N SER A 417 -17.04 -6.10 -1.32
CA SER A 417 -17.09 -4.64 -1.50
C SER A 417 -16.25 -3.90 -0.45
N ALA A 418 -16.29 -4.33 0.80
CA ALA A 418 -15.45 -3.78 1.87
C ALA A 418 -13.95 -4.06 1.66
N GLN A 419 -13.61 -5.25 1.16
CA GLN A 419 -12.22 -5.60 0.84
C GLN A 419 -11.69 -4.76 -0.33
N CYS A 420 -12.51 -4.42 -1.34
CA CYS A 420 -12.09 -3.54 -2.44
C CYS A 420 -11.61 -2.17 -1.92
N ILE A 421 -12.36 -1.56 -1.01
CA ILE A 421 -11.99 -0.27 -0.38
C ILE A 421 -10.69 -0.41 0.41
N SER A 422 -10.55 -1.51 1.14
CA SER A 422 -9.37 -1.80 1.96
C SER A 422 -8.12 -2.05 1.12
N PHE A 423 -8.24 -2.77 0.00
CA PHE A 423 -7.13 -3.03 -0.93
C PHE A 423 -6.69 -1.77 -1.65
N PHE A 424 -7.63 -0.95 -2.12
CA PHE A 424 -7.33 0.33 -2.75
C PHE A 424 -6.52 1.25 -1.81
N SER A 425 -6.88 1.27 -0.53
CA SER A 425 -6.17 2.05 0.50
C SER A 425 -4.73 1.59 0.72
N LYS A 426 -4.44 0.31 0.49
CA LYS A 426 -3.10 -0.29 0.65
C LYS A 426 -2.21 -0.12 -0.59
N THR A 427 -2.77 0.21 -1.76
CA THR A 427 -2.00 0.33 -3.01
C THR A 427 -1.03 1.52 -3.02
N GLY A 428 -1.32 2.59 -2.28
CA GLY A 428 -0.56 3.85 -2.32
C GLY A 428 0.96 3.70 -2.14
N PRO A 429 1.44 3.11 -1.02
CA PRO A 429 2.87 2.92 -0.79
C PRO A 429 3.55 2.07 -1.86
N PHE A 430 2.92 0.98 -2.30
CA PHE A 430 3.47 0.11 -3.35
C PHE A 430 3.63 0.84 -4.68
N PHE A 431 2.66 1.66 -5.04
CA PHE A 431 2.73 2.48 -6.24
C PHE A 431 3.85 3.52 -6.16
N GLN A 432 4.03 4.13 -4.98
CA GLN A 432 5.08 5.11 -4.72
C GLN A 432 6.48 4.47 -4.87
N SER A 433 6.72 3.31 -4.25
CA SER A 433 8.00 2.60 -4.34
C SER A 433 8.36 2.22 -5.79
N VAL A 434 7.39 1.78 -6.57
CA VAL A 434 7.57 1.50 -8.01
C VAL A 434 7.91 2.78 -8.78
N SER A 435 7.22 3.89 -8.49
CA SER A 435 7.50 5.19 -9.11
C SER A 435 8.91 5.70 -8.75
N GLU A 436 9.36 5.49 -7.52
CA GLU A 436 10.71 5.84 -7.07
C GLU A 436 11.79 5.00 -7.78
N ALA A 437 11.53 3.71 -8.00
CA ALA A 437 12.40 2.87 -8.81
C ALA A 437 12.50 3.35 -10.27
N GLN A 438 11.39 3.81 -10.87
CA GLN A 438 11.40 4.38 -12.22
C GLN A 438 12.22 5.67 -12.31
N GLY A 439 12.22 6.50 -11.26
CA GLY A 439 13.07 7.68 -11.15
C GLY A 439 14.55 7.32 -11.00
N ALA A 440 14.85 6.39 -10.08
CA ALA A 440 16.22 5.93 -9.82
C ALA A 440 16.86 5.20 -11.02
N ALA A 441 16.06 4.54 -11.86
CA ALA A 441 16.51 3.87 -13.07
C ALA A 441 17.03 4.83 -14.15
N GLY A 442 16.51 6.06 -14.23
CA GLY A 442 16.88 7.02 -15.29
C GLY A 442 18.40 7.30 -15.35
N PRO A 443 19.02 7.77 -14.26
CA PRO A 443 20.47 8.00 -14.21
C PRO A 443 21.30 6.73 -14.45
N VAL A 444 20.85 5.58 -13.94
CA VAL A 444 21.54 4.29 -14.08
C VAL A 444 21.53 3.83 -15.54
N PHE A 445 20.38 3.89 -16.21
CA PHE A 445 20.22 3.39 -17.57
C PHE A 445 20.95 4.29 -18.57
N ARG A 446 20.88 5.61 -18.40
CA ARG A 446 21.66 6.56 -19.21
C ARG A 446 23.15 6.26 -19.15
N LEU A 447 23.70 5.94 -17.97
CA LEU A 447 25.12 5.63 -17.84
C LEU A 447 25.51 4.32 -18.53
N ILE A 448 24.61 3.34 -18.51
CA ILE A 448 24.80 2.04 -19.18
C ILE A 448 24.67 2.18 -20.70
N ASP A 449 23.74 3.00 -21.20
CA ASP A 449 23.38 3.12 -22.62
C ASP A 449 24.16 4.18 -23.39
N GLU A 450 24.77 5.14 -22.70
CA GLU A 450 25.58 6.17 -23.35
C GLU A 450 26.84 5.51 -23.92
N GLU A 451 26.69 5.12 -25.19
CA GLU A 451 27.72 4.59 -26.07
C GLU A 451 28.75 5.69 -26.35
N GLN A 452 30.02 5.34 -26.23
CA GLN A 452 31.10 6.27 -26.58
C GLN A 452 31.07 6.44 -28.10
N ASP A 453 30.64 7.61 -28.59
CA ASP A 453 30.83 7.96 -29.99
C ASP A 453 32.35 8.04 -30.27
N PRO A 454 32.92 7.13 -31.08
CA PRO A 454 34.34 7.15 -31.41
C PRO A 454 34.72 8.37 -32.28
N GLN A 455 33.75 9.07 -32.87
CA GLN A 455 34.03 10.07 -33.92
C GLN A 455 34.43 11.45 -33.40
N ILE A 456 34.23 11.76 -32.12
CA ILE A 456 34.67 13.05 -31.56
C ILE A 456 36.21 13.10 -31.42
N ASN A 457 36.88 11.95 -31.36
CA ASN A 457 38.33 11.91 -31.21
C ASN A 457 39.14 12.07 -32.50
N GLU A 458 38.60 11.78 -33.69
CA GLU A 458 39.38 11.97 -34.92
C GLU A 458 39.41 13.44 -35.37
N LEU A 459 38.31 14.18 -35.19
CA LEU A 459 38.26 15.59 -35.57
C LEU A 459 39.03 16.51 -34.62
N ASP A 460 39.08 16.20 -33.33
CA ASP A 460 39.84 17.02 -32.36
C ASP A 460 41.34 16.66 -32.33
N LEU A 461 41.73 15.40 -32.58
CA LEU A 461 43.16 15.07 -32.79
C LEU A 461 43.71 15.67 -34.09
N MET A 462 42.92 15.70 -35.17
CA MET A 462 43.39 16.28 -36.44
C MET A 462 43.49 17.80 -36.40
N LYS A 463 42.74 18.48 -35.52
CA LYS A 463 42.83 19.93 -35.35
C LYS A 463 44.11 20.36 -34.66
N ASP A 464 44.51 19.65 -33.60
CA ASP A 464 45.74 19.96 -32.84
C ASP A 464 47.02 19.55 -33.57
N THR A 465 46.95 18.68 -34.59
CA THR A 465 48.13 18.26 -35.38
C THR A 465 48.42 19.21 -36.56
N SER A 466 47.63 20.26 -36.77
CA SER A 466 47.79 21.21 -37.90
C SER A 466 48.52 22.52 -37.55
N LEU A 467 49.16 22.61 -36.38
CA LEU A 467 50.09 23.71 -36.08
C LEU A 467 51.42 23.48 -36.81
N THR A 468 51.55 24.14 -37.96
CA THR A 468 52.78 24.24 -38.77
C THR A 468 53.97 24.76 -37.95
N PRO A 469 55.19 24.23 -38.14
CA PRO A 469 56.38 24.80 -37.52
C PRO A 469 56.78 26.08 -38.25
N ASP A 470 56.64 27.24 -37.59
CA ASP A 470 57.27 28.48 -38.05
C ASP A 470 58.80 28.33 -37.89
N SER A 471 59.45 28.01 -39.00
CA SER A 471 60.88 28.21 -39.19
C SER A 471 61.10 29.47 -40.00
N THR A 472 61.88 30.43 -39.45
CA THR A 472 62.71 31.49 -40.07
C THR A 472 62.62 32.80 -39.24
N ILE A 473 63.63 33.64 -38.94
CA ILE A 473 65.07 33.74 -39.24
C ILE A 473 65.71 34.72 -38.20
N ILE A 474 67.02 34.55 -38.02
CA ILE A 474 68.10 35.33 -37.38
C ILE A 474 68.12 36.86 -37.63
N GLY A 475 68.62 37.63 -36.63
CA GLY A 475 69.35 38.93 -36.75
C GLY A 475 68.47 40.19 -36.83
N ASP A 476 68.70 41.31 -36.15
CA ASP A 476 69.88 41.93 -35.51
C ASP A 476 69.54 42.51 -34.11
#